data_AF-A0A520BVJ6-F1
#
_entry.id   AF-A0A520BVJ6-F1
#
_cell.length_a   1.000
_cell.length_b   1.000
_cell.length_c   1.000
_cell.angle_alpha   90.00
_cell.angle_beta   90.00
_cell.angle_gamma   90.00
#
_symmetry.space_group_name_H-M   'P 1'
#
loop_
_entity.id
_entity.type
_entity.pdbx_description
1 polymer ?
#
loop_
_entity_poly.entity_id
_entity_poly.type
_entity_poly.pdbx_seq_one_letter_code
_entity_poly.pdbx_strand_id
1 'polypeptide(L)' 'MIDFQDISYLKNGNERQKSAYQTLIKYQIFEKLSGFNPLLAGTIPIDIDIPESDLDIICYWQNVTDFIVL' A
#
# COMPACT_ATOMS: atom_id res chain seq x y z
N MET A 1 -3.47 10.95 -15.43
CA MET A 1 -2.59 11.00 -14.25
C MET A 1 -2.91 9.77 -13.42
N ILE A 2 -1.92 9.08 -12.85
CA ILE A 2 -2.15 7.89 -12.02
C ILE A 2 -2.84 8.33 -10.72
N ASP A 3 -3.91 7.64 -10.33
CA ASP A 3 -4.51 7.82 -9.01
C ASP A 3 -3.83 6.87 -8.02
N PHE A 4 -3.07 7.43 -7.09
CA PHE A 4 -2.32 6.63 -6.11
C PHE A 4 -3.17 6.20 -4.91
N GLN A 5 -4.39 6.74 -4.75
CA GLN A 5 -5.27 6.40 -3.62
C GLN A 5 -5.84 4.99 -3.69
N ASP A 6 -5.85 4.39 -4.88
CA ASP A 6 -6.34 3.04 -5.11
C ASP A 6 -5.20 2.17 -5.66
N ILE A 7 -4.83 1.09 -4.95
CA ILE A 7 -3.73 0.20 -5.36
C ILE A 7 -3.98 -0.56 -6.68
N SER A 8 -5.16 -0.45 -7.30
CA SER A 8 -5.48 -1.11 -8.57
C SER A 8 -4.61 -0.66 -9.74
N TYR A 9 -3.96 0.52 -9.68
CA TYR A 9 -3.01 0.92 -10.72
C TYR A 9 -1.84 -0.08 -10.83
N LEU A 10 -1.47 -0.75 -9.73
CA LEU A 10 -0.39 -1.74 -9.68
C LEU A 10 -0.69 -2.99 -10.54
N LYS A 11 -1.98 -3.31 -10.81
CA LYS A 11 -2.37 -4.44 -11.67
C LYS A 11 -1.78 -4.34 -13.07
N ASN A 12 -1.62 -3.10 -13.55
CA ASN A 12 -1.15 -2.78 -14.89
C ASN A 12 0.32 -2.33 -14.89
N GLY A 13 0.99 -2.42 -13.74
CA GLY A 13 2.37 -2.02 -13.54
C GLY A 13 3.39 -3.05 -14.01
N ASN A 14 4.65 -2.86 -13.60
CA ASN A 14 5.71 -3.84 -13.79
C ASN A 14 5.45 -5.14 -12.96
N GLU A 15 6.29 -6.16 -13.13
CA GLU A 15 6.13 -7.43 -12.41
C GLU A 15 6.22 -7.27 -10.88
N ARG A 16 7.01 -6.31 -10.41
CA ARG A 16 7.13 -6.03 -8.98
C ARG A 16 5.90 -5.36 -8.39
N GLN A 17 5.31 -4.40 -9.11
CA GLN A 17 4.06 -3.75 -8.77
C GLN A 17 2.90 -4.75 -8.74
N LYS A 18 2.81 -5.64 -9.74
CA LYS A 18 1.82 -6.72 -9.74
C LYS A 18 2.00 -7.65 -8.55
N SER A 19 3.23 -8.02 -8.21
CA SER A 19 3.55 -8.86 -7.05
C SER A 19 3.16 -8.18 -5.72
N ALA A 20 3.42 -6.87 -5.60
CA ALA A 20 2.97 -6.05 -4.47
C ALA A 20 1.44 -6.06 -4.37
N TYR A 21 0.72 -5.82 -5.48
CA TYR A 21 -0.74 -5.87 -5.51
C TYR A 21 -1.29 -7.21 -5.01
N GLN A 22 -0.76 -8.32 -5.52
CA GLN A 22 -1.19 -9.66 -5.10
C GLN A 22 -0.91 -9.92 -3.61
N THR A 23 0.23 -9.46 -3.11
CA THR A 23 0.60 -9.58 -1.69
C THR A 23 -0.37 -8.79 -0.80
N LEU A 24 -0.65 -7.54 -1.14
CA LEU A 24 -1.55 -6.67 -0.37
C LEU A 24 -2.98 -7.22 -0.31
N ILE A 25 -3.49 -7.73 -1.43
CA ILE A 25 -4.83 -8.35 -1.51
C ILE A 25 -4.87 -9.67 -0.73
N LYS A 26 -3.84 -10.53 -0.88
CA LYS A 26 -3.78 -11.83 -0.20
C LYS A 26 -3.89 -11.70 1.32
N TYR A 27 -3.26 -10.68 1.90
CA TYR A 27 -3.25 -10.45 3.34
C TYR A 27 -4.30 -9.44 3.81
N GLN A 28 -5.13 -8.93 2.90
CA GLN A 28 -6.20 -7.97 3.17
C GLN A 28 -5.71 -6.73 3.93
N ILE A 29 -4.52 -6.23 3.57
CA ILE A 29 -3.84 -5.18 4.34
C ILE A 29 -4.64 -3.87 4.30
N PHE A 30 -5.15 -3.50 3.12
CA PHE A 30 -5.91 -2.26 2.93
C PHE A 30 -7.30 -2.35 3.56
N GLU A 31 -7.92 -3.52 3.57
CA GLU A 31 -9.20 -3.76 4.24
C GLU A 31 -9.05 -3.62 5.75
N LYS A 32 -8.01 -4.22 6.34
CA LYS A 32 -7.69 -4.12 7.77
C LYS A 32 -7.41 -2.67 8.19
N LEU A 33 -6.66 -1.93 7.38
CA LEU A 33 -6.28 -0.55 7.65
C LEU A 33 -7.32 0.48 7.19
N SER A 34 -8.46 0.07 6.62
CA SER A 34 -9.42 0.95 5.94
C SER A 34 -9.92 2.13 6.79
N GLY A 35 -10.00 1.95 8.12
CA GLY A 35 -10.35 3.01 9.07
C GLY A 35 -9.32 4.15 9.20
N PHE A 36 -8.12 3.98 8.64
CA PHE A 36 -6.99 4.91 8.77
C PHE A 36 -6.50 5.45 7.42
N ASN A 37 -7.35 5.44 6.38
CA ASN A 37 -7.04 5.96 5.04
C ASN A 37 -5.65 5.49 4.53
N PRO A 38 -5.43 4.15 4.41
CA PRO A 38 -4.14 3.62 4.05
C PRO A 38 -3.75 4.03 2.63
N LEU A 39 -2.48 4.37 2.44
CA LEU A 39 -1.91 4.68 1.13
C LEU A 39 -0.60 3.92 0.96
N LEU A 40 -0.42 3.27 -0.19
CA LEU A 40 0.86 2.67 -0.55
C LEU A 40 1.79 3.78 -1.01
N ALA A 41 2.91 3.95 -0.31
CA ALA A 41 3.92 4.95 -0.57
C ALA A 41 5.26 4.28 -0.90
N GLY A 42 6.29 5.10 -1.07
CA GLY A 42 7.65 4.62 -1.28
C GLY A 42 7.99 4.35 -2.73
N THR A 43 8.95 3.45 -2.94
CA THR A 43 9.66 3.32 -4.23
C THR A 43 8.91 2.48 -5.27
N ILE A 44 8.17 1.45 -4.83
CA ILE A 44 7.42 0.53 -5.71
C ILE A 44 6.27 1.23 -6.46
N PRO A 45 5.43 2.07 -5.83
CA PRO A 45 4.38 2.83 -6.53
C PRO A 45 4.84 3.61 -7.75
N ILE A 46 6.06 4.14 -7.71
CA ILE A 46 6.62 5.06 -8.72
C ILE A 46 7.76 4.44 -9.55
N ASP A 47 7.94 3.11 -9.46
CA ASP A 47 8.87 2.34 -10.32
C ASP A 47 10.35 2.79 -10.21
N ILE A 48 10.80 3.09 -8.98
CA ILE A 48 12.22 3.39 -8.68
C ILE A 48 12.80 2.46 -7.62
N ASP A 49 12.14 1.32 -7.37
CA ASP A 49 12.55 0.36 -6.36
C ASP A 49 13.84 -0.38 -6.75
N ILE A 50 14.56 -0.85 -5.73
CA ILE A 50 15.75 -1.70 -5.84
C ILE A 50 15.46 -3.06 -5.19
N PRO A 51 16.26 -4.12 -5.42
CA PRO A 51 15.98 -5.46 -4.88
C PRO A 51 15.66 -5.50 -3.38
N GLU A 52 16.28 -4.61 -2.60
CA GLU A 52 16.12 -4.51 -1.15
C GLU A 52 14.90 -3.68 -0.71
N SER A 53 14.22 -2.96 -1.62
CA SER A 53 13.02 -2.18 -1.31
C SER A 53 11.88 -3.04 -0.76
N ASP A 54 11.19 -2.50 0.24
CA ASP A 54 9.98 -3.04 0.86
C ASP A 54 8.72 -2.25 0.45
N LEU A 55 7.60 -2.51 1.13
CA LEU A 55 6.32 -1.85 0.92
C LEU A 55 6.03 -0.90 2.08
N ASP A 56 6.00 0.39 1.81
CA ASP A 56 5.61 1.42 2.78
C ASP A 56 4.11 1.66 2.72
N ILE A 57 3.42 1.56 3.87
CA ILE A 57 2.03 1.96 4.00
C ILE A 57 1.93 3.07 5.02
N ILE A 58 1.44 4.22 4.58
CA ILE A 58 1.15 5.33 5.49
C ILE A 58 -0.33 5.32 5.85
N CYS A 59 -0.62 5.67 7.10
CA CYS A 59 -1.96 5.72 7.68
C CYS A 59 -2.14 7.06 8.39
N TYR A 60 -3.38 7.52 8.44
CA TYR A 60 -3.80 8.70 9.19
C TYR A 60 -4.67 8.27 10.37
N TRP A 61 -4.28 8.67 11.57
CA TRP A 61 -5.05 8.47 12.80
C TRP A 61 -5.20 9.78 13.55
N GLN A 62 -6.34 9.96 14.21
CA GLN A 62 -6.59 11.09 15.13
C GLN A 62 -6.38 10.70 16.59
N ASN A 63 -6.67 9.44 16.92
CA ASN A 63 -6.44 8.84 18.23
C ASN A 63 -5.58 7.57 18.07
N VAL A 64 -4.44 7.56 18.74
CA VAL A 64 -3.48 6.44 18.69
C VAL A 64 -4.07 5.15 19.25
N THR A 65 -5.02 5.25 20.18
CA THR A 65 -5.65 4.08 20.83
C THR A 65 -6.41 3.26 19.80
N ASP A 66 -7.10 3.91 18.86
CA ASP A 66 -7.86 3.24 17.81
C ASP A 66 -6.92 2.45 16.88
N PHE A 67 -5.69 2.96 16.66
CA PHE A 67 -4.70 2.33 15.79
C PHE A 67 -4.00 1.13 16.44
N ILE A 68 -3.66 1.21 17.72
CA ILE A 68 -2.91 0.15 18.42
C ILE A 68 -3.77 -1.11 18.67
N VAL A 69 -5.10 -0.97 18.70
CA VAL A 69 -6.02 -2.09 18.98
C VAL A 69 -6.55 -2.80 17.72
N LEU A 70 -6.06 -2.43 16.53
CA LEU A 70 -6.39 -3.04 15.24
C LEU A 70 -5.87 -4.49 15.14
#